data_AF-A0A936JL26-F1
#
_entry.id   AF-A0A936JL26-F1
#
_cell.length_a   1.000
_cell.length_b   1.000
_cell.length_c   1.000
_cell.angle_alpha   90.00
_cell.angle_beta   90.00
_cell.angle_gamma   90.00
#
_symmetry.space_group_name_H-M   'P 1'
#
loop_
_entity.id
_entity.type
_entity.pdbx_description
1 polymer ?
#
loop_
_entity_poly.entity_id
_entity_poly.type
_entity_poly.pdbx_seq_one_letter_code
_entity_poly.pdbx_strand_id
1 'polypeptide(L)'
;MQLLQSNLVEVILNEHSRDEFLRQLHHELNVNSHWEILDRISATIEAQQLSSQQYEQMIVALLSCVPTGHHVVEALIPHKSFPINYLNMFIEDDLFISTIGHLPGPQDVLLKLIDTIPYGEAIIRIGLDYYRDDKISDSKFEEFLHSWIDKEWLFRNLLFIQDYDSQKRRVLLQVIEKTTFAVQLLELQAALEYERMLSMTDNIEKLKEAFQRKIPKHLIVICQNRNTPLEILQEVM
;
A
#
# COMPACT_ATOMS: atom_id res chain seq x y z
N MET A 1 -22.75 15.98 -11.87
CA MET A 1 -23.46 14.72 -12.18
C MET A 1 -24.74 14.52 -11.38
N GLN A 2 -25.92 14.76 -12.00
CA GLN A 2 -27.22 14.30 -11.50
C GLN A 2 -27.34 12.76 -11.47
N LEU A 3 -26.51 12.04 -12.25
CA LEU A 3 -26.49 10.58 -12.35
C LEU A 3 -25.97 9.83 -11.11
N LEU A 4 -25.28 10.50 -10.18
CA LEU A 4 -24.83 9.88 -8.92
C LEU A 4 -25.95 9.79 -7.86
N GLN A 5 -27.19 10.18 -8.20
CA GLN A 5 -28.35 10.10 -7.31
C GLN A 5 -29.29 8.92 -7.65
N SER A 6 -29.04 8.19 -8.74
CA SER A 6 -29.83 7.05 -9.22
C SER A 6 -29.12 5.71 -9.01
N ASN A 7 -29.89 4.61 -9.10
CA ASN A 7 -29.44 3.22 -9.06
C ASN A 7 -28.37 2.96 -10.14
N LEU A 8 -27.09 3.24 -9.83
CA LEU A 8 -26.01 3.27 -10.82
C LEU A 8 -25.83 1.92 -11.51
N VAL A 9 -26.17 0.82 -10.83
CA VAL A 9 -26.11 -0.52 -11.41
C VAL A 9 -27.13 -0.70 -12.51
N GLU A 10 -28.36 -0.20 -12.33
CA GLU A 10 -29.37 -0.22 -13.39
C GLU A 10 -28.93 0.61 -14.60
N VAL A 11 -28.29 1.76 -14.36
CA VAL A 11 -27.69 2.59 -15.41
C VAL A 11 -26.60 1.84 -16.16
N ILE A 12 -25.69 1.15 -15.46
CA ILE A 12 -24.58 0.42 -16.09
C ILE A 12 -25.07 -0.84 -16.84
N LEU A 13 -26.08 -1.53 -16.31
CA LEU A 13 -26.61 -2.75 -16.93
C LEU A 13 -27.50 -2.45 -18.15
N ASN A 14 -28.05 -1.24 -18.26
CA ASN A 14 -28.75 -0.78 -19.46
C ASN A 14 -27.75 -0.19 -20.47
N GLU A 15 -27.65 -0.77 -21.67
CA GLU A 15 -26.68 -0.35 -22.69
C GLU A 15 -26.79 1.13 -23.07
N HIS A 16 -27.99 1.65 -23.31
CA HIS A 16 -28.18 3.04 -23.71
C HIS A 16 -27.81 4.01 -22.58
N SER A 17 -28.26 3.72 -21.36
CA SER A 17 -27.95 4.54 -20.18
C SER A 17 -26.46 4.47 -19.80
N ARG A 18 -25.83 3.30 -19.96
CA ARG A 18 -24.40 3.11 -19.75
C ARG A 18 -23.58 3.98 -20.70
N ASP A 19 -23.91 3.98 -21.99
CA ASP A 19 -23.17 4.77 -22.98
C ASP A 19 -23.30 6.27 -22.75
N GLU A 20 -24.46 6.73 -22.29
CA GLU A 20 -24.63 8.13 -21.88
C GLU A 20 -23.81 8.44 -20.62
N PHE A 21 -23.90 7.60 -19.60
CA PHE A 21 -23.14 7.74 -18.35
C PHE A 21 -21.63 7.78 -18.61
N LEU A 22 -21.09 6.84 -19.39
CA LEU A 22 -19.65 6.77 -19.67
C LEU A 22 -19.17 7.95 -20.52
N ARG A 23 -20.00 8.49 -21.42
CA ARG A 23 -19.67 9.73 -22.15
C ARG A 23 -19.60 10.94 -21.22
N GLN A 24 -20.57 11.07 -20.31
CA GLN A 24 -20.55 12.14 -19.31
C GLN A 24 -19.35 11.99 -18.36
N LEU A 25 -19.09 10.77 -17.90
CA LEU A 25 -17.95 10.46 -17.04
C LEU A 25 -16.61 10.78 -17.74
N HIS A 26 -16.46 10.41 -19.01
CA HIS A 26 -15.25 10.73 -19.77
C HIS A 26 -15.00 12.24 -19.84
N HIS A 27 -16.05 13.04 -20.06
CA HIS A 27 -15.94 14.49 -20.05
C HIS A 27 -15.53 15.02 -18.66
N GLU A 28 -16.14 14.52 -17.60
CA GLU A 28 -15.86 14.93 -16.22
C GLU A 28 -14.44 14.57 -15.78
N LEU A 29 -13.95 13.37 -16.12
CA LEU A 29 -12.58 12.93 -15.83
C LEU A 29 -11.55 13.85 -16.51
N ASN A 30 -11.83 14.34 -17.72
CA ASN A 30 -10.93 15.27 -18.42
C ASN A 30 -10.87 16.68 -17.79
N VAL A 31 -11.90 17.07 -17.03
CA VAL A 31 -12.04 18.44 -16.51
C VAL A 31 -11.72 18.54 -15.01
N ASN A 32 -12.00 17.48 -14.25
CA ASN A 32 -11.94 17.46 -12.78
C ASN A 32 -10.92 16.44 -12.26
N SER A 33 -10.70 16.42 -10.94
CA SER A 33 -9.84 15.41 -10.30
C SER A 33 -10.36 13.99 -10.56
N HIS A 34 -9.57 13.18 -11.26
CA HIS A 34 -9.94 11.82 -11.64
C HIS A 34 -10.31 10.94 -10.44
N TRP A 35 -9.56 11.05 -9.33
CA TRP A 35 -9.73 10.18 -8.17
C TRP A 35 -11.00 10.46 -7.38
N GLU A 36 -11.37 11.73 -7.16
CA GLU A 36 -12.57 12.08 -6.40
C GLU A 36 -13.86 11.59 -7.08
N ILE A 37 -13.90 11.58 -8.41
CA ILE A 37 -15.05 11.08 -9.17
C ILE A 37 -15.16 9.56 -9.06
N LEU A 38 -14.03 8.87 -9.23
CA LEU A 38 -13.97 7.41 -9.15
C LEU A 38 -14.29 6.89 -7.74
N ASP A 39 -13.81 7.57 -6.69
CA ASP A 39 -14.13 7.25 -5.29
C ASP A 39 -15.64 7.38 -5.03
N ARG A 40 -16.28 8.42 -5.57
CA ARG A 40 -17.72 8.61 -5.44
C ARG A 40 -18.52 7.54 -6.18
N ILE A 41 -18.07 7.12 -7.35
CA ILE A 41 -18.71 6.03 -8.10
C ILE A 41 -18.61 4.72 -7.32
N SER A 42 -17.40 4.40 -6.83
CA SER A 42 -17.14 3.21 -6.03
C SER A 42 -18.05 3.18 -4.79
N ALA A 43 -18.05 4.25 -3.99
CA ALA A 43 -18.93 4.37 -2.81
C ALA A 43 -20.43 4.26 -3.13
N THR A 44 -20.86 4.78 -4.28
CA THR A 44 -22.28 4.71 -4.71
C THR A 44 -22.69 3.28 -5.08
N ILE A 45 -21.78 2.51 -5.71
CA ILE A 45 -22.00 1.10 -6.04
C ILE A 45 -22.01 0.25 -4.77
N GLU A 46 -21.09 0.51 -3.83
CA GLU A 46 -21.03 -0.18 -2.55
C GLU A 46 -22.33 -0.02 -1.74
N ALA A 47 -22.88 1.20 -1.72
CA ALA A 47 -24.12 1.50 -1.00
C ALA A 47 -25.34 0.72 -1.53
N GLN A 48 -25.31 0.21 -2.76
CA GLN A 48 -26.42 -0.50 -3.39
C GLN A 48 -26.55 -1.97 -2.97
N GLN A 49 -25.66 -2.50 -2.13
CA GLN A 49 -25.73 -3.86 -1.56
C GLN A 49 -26.01 -4.96 -2.61
N LEU A 50 -25.24 -4.94 -3.69
CA LEU A 50 -25.48 -5.78 -4.86
C LEU A 50 -25.30 -7.26 -4.55
N SER A 51 -26.12 -8.09 -5.19
CA SER A 51 -25.83 -9.52 -5.28
C SER A 51 -24.56 -9.77 -6.09
N SER A 52 -23.86 -10.87 -5.83
CA SER A 52 -22.66 -11.26 -6.58
C SER A 52 -22.93 -11.31 -8.10
N GLN A 53 -24.09 -11.81 -8.52
CA GLN A 53 -24.48 -11.89 -9.92
C GLN A 53 -24.61 -10.50 -10.57
N GLN A 54 -25.25 -9.54 -9.90
CA GLN A 54 -25.37 -8.17 -10.41
C GLN A 54 -24.00 -7.49 -10.52
N TYR A 55 -23.13 -7.73 -9.54
CA TYR A 55 -21.77 -7.19 -9.53
C TYR A 55 -20.94 -7.74 -10.71
N GLU A 56 -21.02 -9.05 -10.98
CA GLU A 56 -20.35 -9.67 -12.12
C GLU A 56 -20.88 -9.15 -13.46
N GLN A 57 -22.20 -9.06 -13.63
CA GLN A 57 -22.81 -8.51 -14.85
C GLN A 57 -22.35 -7.07 -15.10
N MET A 58 -22.22 -6.28 -14.03
CA MET A 58 -21.75 -4.91 -14.10
C MET A 58 -20.28 -4.84 -14.55
N ILE A 59 -19.40 -5.69 -14.00
CA ILE A 59 -17.99 -5.76 -14.42
C ILE A 59 -17.89 -6.10 -15.91
N VAL A 60 -18.61 -7.13 -16.38
CA VAL A 60 -18.61 -7.54 -17.80
C VAL A 60 -19.08 -6.40 -18.70
N ALA A 61 -20.18 -5.74 -18.31
CA ALA A 61 -20.71 -4.60 -19.06
C ALA A 61 -19.68 -3.47 -19.16
N LEU A 62 -18.98 -3.13 -18.08
CA LEU A 62 -17.97 -2.07 -18.06
C LEU A 62 -16.72 -2.43 -18.86
N LEU A 63 -16.23 -3.66 -18.78
CA LEU A 63 -15.07 -4.14 -19.53
C LEU A 63 -15.30 -4.06 -21.05
N SER A 64 -16.54 -4.17 -21.51
CA SER A 64 -16.87 -4.02 -22.94
C SER A 64 -16.77 -2.58 -23.47
N CYS A 65 -16.65 -1.59 -22.57
CA CYS A 65 -16.70 -0.16 -22.91
C CYS A 65 -15.35 0.55 -22.67
N VAL A 66 -14.34 0.21 -23.46
CA VAL A 66 -12.98 0.77 -23.37
C VAL A 66 -12.93 2.22 -23.92
N PRO A 67 -12.18 3.16 -23.31
CA PRO A 67 -11.38 3.03 -22.08
C PRO A 67 -12.12 3.42 -20.79
N THR A 68 -13.22 4.19 -20.87
CA THR A 68 -13.84 4.78 -19.67
C THR A 68 -14.41 3.73 -18.71
N GLY A 69 -14.92 2.61 -19.24
CA GLY A 69 -15.38 1.49 -18.41
C GLY A 69 -14.25 0.84 -17.61
N HIS A 70 -13.02 0.82 -18.12
CA HIS A 70 -11.86 0.30 -17.39
C HIS A 70 -11.53 1.16 -16.17
N HIS A 71 -11.63 2.49 -16.26
CA HIS A 71 -11.43 3.36 -15.09
C HIS A 71 -12.44 3.08 -13.99
N VAL A 72 -13.69 2.78 -14.35
CA VAL A 72 -14.72 2.39 -13.37
C VAL A 72 -14.40 1.03 -12.76
N VAL A 73 -14.01 0.04 -13.56
CA VAL A 73 -13.59 -1.28 -13.05
C VAL A 73 -12.40 -1.16 -12.11
N GLU A 74 -11.39 -0.39 -12.49
CA GLU A 74 -10.19 -0.16 -11.68
C GLU A 74 -10.54 0.47 -10.32
N ALA A 75 -11.46 1.43 -10.28
CA ALA A 75 -11.96 2.03 -9.04
C ALA A 75 -12.74 1.06 -8.14
N LEU A 76 -13.25 -0.04 -8.71
CA LEU A 76 -14.00 -1.07 -7.97
C LEU A 76 -13.10 -2.19 -7.43
N ILE A 77 -11.93 -2.42 -8.03
CA ILE A 77 -10.99 -3.47 -7.62
C ILE A 77 -10.68 -3.44 -6.10
N PRO A 78 -10.47 -2.27 -5.45
CA PRO A 78 -10.24 -2.19 -4.01
C PRO A 78 -11.39 -2.67 -3.12
N HIS A 79 -12.60 -2.83 -3.66
CA HIS A 79 -13.75 -3.21 -2.86
C HIS A 79 -13.65 -4.66 -2.36
N LYS A 80 -13.97 -4.88 -1.08
CA LYS A 80 -13.89 -6.19 -0.42
C LYS A 80 -14.73 -7.29 -1.08
N SER A 81 -15.80 -6.91 -1.78
CA SER A 81 -16.67 -7.86 -2.50
C SER A 81 -16.30 -8.03 -3.96
N PHE A 82 -15.19 -7.42 -4.42
CA PHE A 82 -14.74 -7.60 -5.80
C PHE A 82 -14.44 -9.08 -6.06
N PRO A 83 -15.00 -9.69 -7.11
CA PRO A 83 -14.89 -11.14 -7.26
C PRO A 83 -13.46 -11.58 -7.60
N ILE A 84 -12.94 -12.54 -6.81
CA ILE A 84 -11.55 -13.02 -6.90
C ILE A 84 -11.23 -13.64 -8.26
N ASN A 85 -12.20 -14.30 -8.91
CA ASN A 85 -12.04 -14.85 -10.26
C ASN A 85 -11.65 -13.78 -11.29
N TYR A 86 -12.19 -12.55 -11.17
CA TYR A 86 -11.80 -11.45 -12.06
C TYR A 86 -10.42 -10.91 -11.74
N LEU A 87 -10.04 -10.81 -10.46
CA LEU A 87 -8.65 -10.45 -10.10
C LEU A 87 -7.65 -11.44 -10.69
N ASN A 88 -7.96 -12.73 -10.59
CA ASN A 88 -7.16 -13.81 -11.15
C ASN A 88 -7.04 -13.74 -12.68
N MET A 89 -8.14 -13.42 -13.37
CA MET A 89 -8.17 -13.21 -14.82
C MET A 89 -7.36 -11.97 -15.21
N PHE A 90 -7.51 -10.86 -14.49
CA PHE A 90 -6.75 -9.63 -14.75
C PHE A 90 -5.24 -9.84 -14.57
N ILE A 91 -4.82 -10.63 -13.59
CA ILE A 91 -3.40 -11.02 -13.45
C ILE A 91 -2.91 -11.82 -14.66
N GLU A 92 -3.70 -12.78 -15.13
CA GLU A 92 -3.35 -13.60 -16.31
C GLU A 92 -3.26 -12.77 -17.60
N ASP A 93 -4.10 -11.75 -17.71
CA ASP A 93 -4.19 -10.86 -18.88
C ASP A 93 -3.30 -9.60 -18.79
N ASP A 94 -2.48 -9.45 -17.74
CA ASP A 94 -1.64 -8.26 -17.47
C ASP A 94 -2.45 -6.94 -17.39
N LEU A 95 -3.63 -7.01 -16.76
CA LEU A 95 -4.55 -5.88 -16.59
C LEU A 95 -4.59 -5.42 -15.12
N PHE A 96 -4.62 -4.09 -14.94
CA PHE A 96 -4.79 -3.44 -13.63
C PHE A 96 -3.75 -3.86 -12.57
N ILE A 97 -2.57 -4.34 -12.99
CA ILE A 97 -1.56 -4.92 -12.11
C ILE A 97 -1.13 -3.96 -10.99
N SER A 98 -0.98 -2.67 -11.31
CA SER A 98 -0.68 -1.67 -10.29
C SER A 98 -1.76 -1.60 -9.23
N THR A 99 -3.03 -1.53 -9.63
CA THR A 99 -4.15 -1.42 -8.70
C THR A 99 -4.32 -2.68 -7.87
N ILE A 100 -4.14 -3.87 -8.47
CA ILE A 100 -4.17 -5.15 -7.75
C ILE A 100 -3.01 -5.24 -6.75
N GLY A 101 -1.79 -4.83 -7.12
CA GLY A 101 -0.61 -4.91 -6.26
C GLY A 101 -0.67 -4.02 -5.02
N HIS A 102 -1.53 -2.99 -5.02
CA HIS A 102 -1.76 -2.11 -3.86
C HIS A 102 -2.91 -2.58 -2.96
N LEU A 103 -3.61 -3.67 -3.32
CA LEU A 103 -4.75 -4.14 -2.54
C LEU A 103 -4.33 -4.55 -1.12
N PRO A 104 -5.09 -4.15 -0.08
CA PRO A 104 -5.02 -4.79 1.23
C PRO A 104 -5.72 -6.17 1.23
N GLY A 105 -5.93 -6.75 0.06
CA GLY A 105 -6.86 -7.84 -0.23
C GLY A 105 -6.33 -9.25 0.08
N PRO A 106 -6.99 -10.29 -0.45
CA PRO A 106 -6.66 -11.68 -0.14
C PRO A 106 -5.20 -11.98 -0.49
N GLN A 107 -4.47 -12.51 0.48
CA GLN A 107 -3.06 -12.81 0.33
C GLN A 107 -2.77 -13.72 -0.88
N ASP A 108 -3.63 -14.70 -1.13
CA ASP A 108 -3.51 -15.64 -2.25
C ASP A 108 -3.52 -14.95 -3.62
N VAL A 109 -4.24 -13.82 -3.75
CA VAL A 109 -4.27 -13.04 -5.00
C VAL A 109 -2.95 -12.32 -5.21
N LEU A 110 -2.39 -11.72 -4.15
CA LEU A 110 -1.08 -11.05 -4.22
C LEU A 110 0.04 -12.06 -4.46
N LEU A 111 -0.03 -13.25 -3.86
CA LEU A 111 0.91 -14.34 -4.13
C LEU A 111 0.82 -14.79 -5.60
N LYS A 112 -0.39 -15.00 -6.12
CA LYS A 112 -0.59 -15.32 -7.53
C LYS A 112 -0.04 -14.22 -8.45
N LEU A 113 -0.26 -12.96 -8.09
CA LEU A 113 0.31 -11.83 -8.83
C LEU A 113 1.83 -11.96 -8.87
N ILE A 114 2.49 -12.11 -7.73
CA ILE A 114 3.96 -12.24 -7.63
C ILE A 114 4.50 -13.42 -8.45
N ASP A 115 3.83 -14.57 -8.39
CA ASP A 115 4.21 -15.78 -9.14
C ASP A 115 4.09 -15.61 -10.66
N THR A 116 3.15 -14.77 -11.10
CA THR A 116 2.90 -14.50 -12.53
C THR A 116 3.76 -13.33 -13.04
N ILE A 117 3.80 -12.25 -12.27
CA ILE A 117 4.45 -10.97 -12.54
C ILE A 117 5.06 -10.48 -11.22
N PRO A 118 6.40 -10.42 -11.08
CA PRO A 118 7.08 -10.08 -9.83
C PRO A 118 6.96 -8.58 -9.49
N TYR A 119 5.73 -8.14 -9.21
CA TYR A 119 5.35 -6.75 -9.02
C TYR A 119 5.81 -6.26 -7.64
N GLY A 120 6.58 -5.17 -7.62
CA GLY A 120 7.34 -4.73 -6.44
C GLY A 120 6.47 -4.41 -5.23
N GLU A 121 5.38 -3.67 -5.41
CA GLU A 121 4.49 -3.27 -4.32
C GLU A 121 3.74 -4.47 -3.73
N ALA A 122 3.39 -5.48 -4.54
CA ALA A 122 2.81 -6.72 -4.05
C ALA A 122 3.81 -7.49 -3.17
N ILE A 123 5.08 -7.55 -3.58
CA ILE A 123 6.16 -8.17 -2.80
C ILE A 123 6.37 -7.43 -1.47
N ILE A 124 6.45 -6.09 -1.49
CA ILE A 124 6.51 -5.29 -0.25
C ILE A 124 5.31 -5.62 0.63
N ARG A 125 4.11 -5.68 0.07
CA ARG A 125 2.90 -5.93 0.84
C ARG A 125 2.91 -7.29 1.52
N ILE A 126 3.22 -8.36 0.78
CA ILE A 126 3.37 -9.70 1.34
C ILE A 126 4.46 -9.73 2.41
N GLY A 127 5.60 -9.08 2.16
CA GLY A 127 6.68 -8.98 3.13
C GLY A 127 6.23 -8.31 4.43
N LEU A 128 5.47 -7.21 4.33
CA LEU A 128 4.91 -6.51 5.49
C LEU A 128 3.89 -7.36 6.25
N ASP A 129 3.01 -8.06 5.53
CA ASP A 129 2.00 -8.93 6.14
C ASP A 129 2.66 -10.11 6.85
N TYR A 130 3.63 -10.79 6.22
CA TYR A 130 4.43 -11.83 6.86
C TYR A 130 5.24 -11.31 8.04
N TYR A 131 5.73 -10.08 7.97
CA TYR A 131 6.53 -9.52 9.05
C TYR A 131 5.68 -9.21 10.30
N ARG A 132 4.39 -8.88 10.13
CA ARG A 132 3.48 -8.49 11.22
C ARG A 132 2.55 -9.60 11.72
N ASP A 133 2.24 -10.61 10.90
CA ASP A 133 1.27 -11.65 11.26
C ASP A 133 1.93 -12.79 12.05
N ASP A 134 1.67 -12.87 13.35
CA ASP A 134 2.19 -13.91 14.26
C ASP A 134 1.80 -15.35 13.85
N LYS A 135 0.79 -15.53 12.98
CA LYS A 135 0.43 -16.84 12.44
C LYS A 135 1.43 -17.33 11.40
N ILE A 136 2.19 -16.42 10.80
CA ILE A 136 3.25 -16.74 9.85
C ILE A 136 4.52 -17.04 10.63
N SER A 137 5.02 -18.28 10.50
CA SER A 137 6.25 -18.73 11.14
C SER A 137 7.48 -17.96 10.64
N ASP A 138 8.49 -17.84 11.50
CA ASP A 138 9.80 -17.31 11.16
C ASP A 138 10.44 -17.96 9.92
N SER A 139 10.37 -19.30 9.79
CA SER A 139 10.92 -20.05 8.64
C SER A 139 10.29 -19.60 7.33
N LYS A 140 8.96 -19.52 7.30
CA LYS A 140 8.21 -19.05 6.11
C LYS A 140 8.57 -17.61 5.75
N PHE A 141 8.78 -16.75 6.75
CA PHE A 141 9.23 -15.38 6.51
C PHE A 141 10.68 -15.34 5.98
N GLU A 142 11.60 -16.14 6.55
CA GLU A 142 12.98 -16.27 6.07
C GLU A 142 13.04 -16.76 4.62
N GLU A 143 12.26 -17.80 4.28
CA GLU A 143 12.12 -18.34 2.91
C GLU A 143 11.64 -17.27 1.93
N PHE A 144 10.66 -16.47 2.33
CA PHE A 144 10.17 -15.35 1.53
C PHE A 144 11.28 -14.32 1.29
N LEU A 145 12.02 -13.90 2.33
CA LEU A 145 13.12 -12.95 2.19
C LEU A 145 14.23 -13.48 1.28
N HIS A 146 14.54 -14.77 1.37
CA HIS A 146 15.53 -15.42 0.52
C HIS A 146 15.14 -15.44 -0.96
N SER A 147 13.83 -15.52 -1.25
CA SER A 147 13.31 -15.45 -2.63
C SER A 147 13.55 -14.09 -3.29
N TRP A 148 13.73 -13.04 -2.49
CA TRP A 148 13.93 -11.66 -2.94
C TRP A 148 15.23 -11.05 -2.41
N ILE A 149 16.24 -11.89 -2.17
CA ILE A 149 17.49 -11.50 -1.49
C ILE A 149 18.29 -10.42 -2.22
N ASP A 150 18.06 -10.24 -3.51
CA ASP A 150 18.70 -9.23 -4.37
C ASP A 150 17.92 -7.91 -4.44
N LYS A 151 16.78 -7.79 -3.76
CA LYS A 151 15.90 -6.60 -3.81
C LYS A 151 16.11 -5.69 -2.61
N GLU A 152 17.09 -4.78 -2.69
CA GLU A 152 17.41 -3.82 -1.61
C GLU A 152 16.17 -3.06 -1.08
N TRP A 153 15.29 -2.63 -1.99
CA TRP A 153 14.08 -1.88 -1.64
C TRP A 153 13.14 -2.65 -0.71
N LEU A 154 13.10 -3.98 -0.76
CA LEU A 154 12.27 -4.80 0.12
C LEU A 154 12.76 -4.66 1.56
N PHE A 155 14.05 -4.95 1.77
CA PHE A 155 14.67 -4.90 3.09
C PHE A 155 14.62 -3.49 3.68
N ARG A 156 14.87 -2.46 2.86
CA ARG A 156 14.73 -1.06 3.25
C ARG A 156 13.32 -0.77 3.76
N ASN A 157 12.27 -1.18 3.04
CA ASN A 157 10.88 -0.99 3.48
C ASN A 157 10.58 -1.72 4.80
N LEU A 158 11.05 -2.94 4.96
CA LEU A 158 10.85 -3.72 6.20
C LEU A 158 11.58 -3.10 7.41
N LEU A 159 12.75 -2.49 7.21
CA LEU A 159 13.50 -1.83 8.29
C LEU A 159 12.75 -0.63 8.89
N PHE A 160 11.99 0.11 8.08
CA PHE A 160 11.20 1.26 8.53
C PHE A 160 9.99 0.91 9.42
N ILE A 161 9.60 -0.37 9.47
CA ILE A 161 8.51 -0.81 10.34
C ILE A 161 8.99 -0.81 11.79
N GLN A 162 8.24 -0.12 12.66
CA GLN A 162 8.57 0.06 14.08
C GLN A 162 7.85 -0.92 15.00
N ASP A 163 6.60 -1.27 14.66
CA ASP A 163 5.82 -2.31 15.34
C ASP A 163 6.12 -3.66 14.70
N TYR A 164 7.10 -4.36 15.27
CA TYR A 164 7.55 -5.64 14.76
C TYR A 164 7.71 -6.67 15.88
N ASP A 165 7.53 -7.93 15.50
CA ASP A 165 7.93 -9.05 16.32
C ASP A 165 9.47 -9.11 16.42
N SER A 166 9.98 -9.22 17.66
CA SER A 166 11.43 -9.18 17.93
C SER A 166 12.19 -10.35 17.30
N GLN A 167 11.54 -11.48 17.13
CA GLN A 167 12.11 -12.68 16.56
C GLN A 167 12.17 -12.56 15.03
N LYS A 168 11.11 -12.09 14.36
CA LYS A 168 11.15 -11.77 12.94
C LYS A 168 12.12 -10.64 12.61
N ARG A 169 12.31 -9.67 13.52
CA ARG A 169 13.38 -8.65 13.34
C ARG A 169 14.75 -9.31 13.27
N ARG A 170 15.01 -10.28 14.16
CA ARG A 170 16.26 -11.03 14.15
C ARG A 170 16.43 -11.77 12.83
N VAL A 171 15.40 -12.44 12.34
CA VAL A 171 15.40 -13.12 11.03
C VAL A 171 15.74 -12.12 9.91
N LEU A 172 15.05 -10.98 9.85
CA LEU A 172 15.31 -9.93 8.86
C LEU A 172 16.78 -9.48 8.87
N LEU A 173 17.35 -9.19 10.04
CA LEU A 173 18.74 -8.76 10.17
C LEU A 173 19.73 -9.86 9.76
N GLN A 174 19.49 -11.11 10.14
CA GLN A 174 20.31 -12.26 9.73
C GLN A 174 20.29 -12.49 8.22
N VAL A 175 19.15 -12.24 7.56
CA VAL A 175 19.08 -12.31 6.09
C VAL A 175 19.81 -11.13 5.46
N ILE A 176 19.65 -9.91 5.99
CA ILE A 176 20.36 -8.70 5.51
C ILE A 176 21.88 -8.91 5.49
N GLU A 177 22.45 -9.54 6.50
CA GLU A 177 23.89 -9.86 6.57
C GLU A 177 24.39 -10.71 5.39
N LYS A 178 23.50 -11.48 4.75
CA LYS A 178 23.80 -12.34 3.59
C LYS A 178 23.63 -11.61 2.25
N THR A 179 23.15 -10.37 2.25
CA THR A 179 22.88 -9.59 1.03
C THR A 179 24.11 -8.83 0.53
N THR A 180 24.12 -8.43 -0.73
CA THR A 180 25.19 -7.57 -1.30
C THR A 180 25.14 -6.13 -0.78
N PHE A 181 24.06 -5.75 -0.10
CA PHE A 181 23.80 -4.40 0.43
C PHE A 181 23.78 -4.37 1.97
N ALA A 182 24.37 -5.39 2.62
CA ALA A 182 24.39 -5.54 4.07
C ALA A 182 24.93 -4.29 4.78
N VAL A 183 26.05 -3.72 4.31
CA VAL A 183 26.67 -2.55 4.93
C VAL A 183 25.69 -1.36 4.97
N GLN A 184 25.11 -1.00 3.83
CA GLN A 184 24.21 0.16 3.73
C GLN A 184 22.92 -0.04 4.54
N LEU A 185 22.37 -1.26 4.56
CA LEU A 185 21.15 -1.56 5.30
C LEU A 185 21.38 -1.64 6.81
N LEU A 186 22.52 -2.15 7.26
CA LEU A 186 22.87 -2.17 8.69
C LEU A 186 23.20 -0.76 9.22
N GLU A 187 23.83 0.09 8.41
CA GLU A 187 23.98 1.52 8.73
C GLU A 187 22.63 2.23 8.84
N LEU A 188 21.73 1.99 7.89
CA LEU A 188 20.35 2.49 7.97
C LEU A 188 19.66 2.00 9.25
N GLN A 189 19.82 0.72 9.59
CA GLN A 189 19.24 0.16 10.80
C GLN A 189 19.74 0.86 12.06
N ALA A 190 21.06 1.05 12.18
CA ALA A 190 21.66 1.74 13.32
C ALA A 190 21.16 3.19 13.43
N ALA A 191 20.99 3.88 12.29
CA ALA A 191 20.41 5.22 12.27
C ALA A 191 18.95 5.23 12.78
N LEU A 192 18.11 4.30 12.31
CA LEU A 192 16.72 4.18 12.75
C LEU A 192 16.60 3.84 14.25
N GLU A 193 17.47 2.97 14.77
CA GLU A 193 17.52 2.64 16.20
C GLU A 193 17.97 3.83 17.05
N TYR A 194 18.95 4.61 16.57
CA TYR A 194 19.40 5.81 17.26
C TYR A 194 18.31 6.89 17.28
N GLU A 195 17.63 7.12 16.15
CA GLU A 195 16.45 8.00 16.07
C GLU A 195 15.38 7.55 17.06
N ARG A 196 15.02 6.27 17.09
CA ARG A 196 14.05 5.75 18.06
C ARG A 196 14.49 5.96 19.51
N MET A 197 15.76 5.71 19.83
CA MET A 197 16.30 5.97 21.16
C MET A 197 16.17 7.44 21.54
N LEU A 198 16.48 8.37 20.63
CA LEU A 198 16.29 9.80 20.86
C LEU A 198 14.84 10.18 21.05
N SER A 199 13.89 9.53 20.37
CA SER A 199 12.45 9.84 20.53
C SER A 199 11.89 9.43 21.90
N MET A 200 12.50 8.44 22.56
CA MET A 200 11.99 7.82 23.78
C MET A 200 12.84 8.11 25.03
N THR A 201 14.03 8.70 24.87
CA THR A 201 14.94 8.93 26.00
C THR A 201 14.47 10.08 26.90
N ASP A 202 14.53 9.86 28.22
CA ASP A 202 14.37 10.92 29.23
C ASP A 202 15.72 11.58 29.59
N ASN A 203 16.83 11.05 29.07
CA ASN A 203 18.17 11.57 29.34
C ASN A 203 18.46 12.83 28.51
N ILE A 204 18.36 14.00 29.16
CA ILE A 204 18.62 15.31 28.58
C ILE A 204 20.03 15.45 28.01
N GLU A 205 21.05 14.86 28.64
CA GLU A 205 22.44 14.98 28.16
C GLU A 205 22.62 14.25 26.82
N LYS A 206 21.91 13.13 26.60
CA LYS A 206 21.89 12.48 25.28
C LYS A 206 21.23 13.34 24.21
N LEU A 207 20.16 14.05 24.55
CA LEU A 207 19.48 14.97 23.63
C LEU A 207 20.40 16.14 23.26
N LYS A 208 21.11 16.71 24.24
CA LYS A 208 22.12 17.76 24.00
C LYS A 208 23.27 17.27 23.13
N GLU A 209 23.82 16.09 23.41
CA GLU A 209 24.89 15.50 22.60
C GLU A 209 24.43 15.28 21.15
N ALA A 210 23.24 14.72 20.95
CA ALA A 210 22.67 14.50 19.63
C ALA A 210 22.40 15.82 18.88
N PHE A 211 21.94 16.85 19.60
CA PHE A 211 21.72 18.19 19.07
C PHE A 211 23.01 18.85 18.56
N GLN A 212 24.12 18.70 19.30
CA GLN A 212 25.43 19.24 18.91
C GLN A 212 25.95 18.68 17.58
N ARG A 213 25.55 17.45 17.22
CA ARG A 213 25.93 16.83 15.94
C ARG A 213 25.24 17.47 14.73
N LYS A 214 24.16 18.25 14.94
CA LYS A 214 23.40 19.00 13.92
C LYS A 214 22.96 18.14 12.71
N ILE A 215 22.68 16.85 12.94
CA ILE A 215 22.18 15.95 11.90
C ILE A 215 20.67 16.21 11.72
N PRO A 216 20.20 16.62 10.52
CA PRO A 216 18.81 17.08 10.34
C PRO A 216 17.74 16.11 10.84
N LYS A 217 17.88 14.81 10.57
CA LYS A 217 16.91 13.81 11.04
C LYS A 217 16.87 13.70 12.57
N HIS A 218 18.01 13.76 13.24
CA HIS A 218 18.06 13.75 14.70
C HIS A 218 17.41 15.00 15.28
N LEU A 219 17.58 16.16 14.65
CA LEU A 219 16.95 17.41 15.09
C LEU A 219 15.42 17.31 15.09
N ILE A 220 14.84 16.74 14.03
CA ILE A 220 13.38 16.52 13.96
C ILE A 220 12.90 15.67 15.14
N VAL A 221 13.59 14.55 15.40
CA VAL A 221 13.22 13.64 16.49
C VAL A 221 13.39 14.28 17.86
N ILE A 222 14.47 15.04 18.07
CA ILE A 222 14.71 15.80 19.29
C ILE A 222 13.56 16.80 19.52
N CYS A 223 13.15 17.56 18.50
CA CYS A 223 12.04 18.51 18.64
C CYS A 223 10.70 17.85 19.00
N GLN A 224 10.51 16.57 18.65
CA GLN A 224 9.30 15.82 18.97
C GLN A 224 9.36 15.13 20.35
N ASN A 225 10.54 15.02 20.97
CA ASN A 225 10.69 14.44 22.30
C ASN A 225 10.20 15.43 23.38
N ARG A 226 9.33 14.95 24.28
CA ARG A 226 8.70 15.75 25.35
C ARG A 226 9.67 16.24 26.42
N ASN A 227 10.82 15.60 26.57
CA ASN A 227 11.85 15.95 27.54
C ASN A 227 12.92 16.88 26.96
N THR A 228 12.78 17.30 25.70
CA THR A 228 13.73 18.21 25.07
C THR A 228 13.73 19.57 25.77
N PRO A 229 14.90 20.04 26.25
CA PRO A 229 15.01 21.34 26.90
C PRO A 229 14.53 22.47 26.01
N LEU A 230 13.89 23.46 26.62
CA LEU A 230 13.34 24.62 25.91
C LEU A 230 14.44 25.39 25.16
N GLU A 231 15.65 25.46 25.70
CA GLU A 231 16.76 26.16 25.05
C GLU A 231 17.15 25.52 23.70
N ILE A 232 17.07 24.18 23.60
CA ILE A 232 17.31 23.47 22.33
C ILE A 232 16.20 23.79 21.33
N LEU A 233 14.93 23.78 21.77
CA LEU A 233 13.80 24.06 20.89
C LEU A 233 13.85 25.49 20.33
N GLN A 234 14.26 26.46 21.16
CA GLN A 234 14.40 27.87 20.75
C GLN A 234 15.50 28.11 19.73
N GLU A 235 16.53 27.25 19.67
CA GLU A 235 17.62 27.37 18.70
C GLU A 235 17.30 26.69 17.35
N VAL A 236 16.30 25.79 17.32
CA VAL A 236 15.87 25.09 16.10
C VAL A 236 14.71 25.80 15.38
N MET A 237 13.89 26.56 16.11
CA MET A 237 12.76 27.37 15.57
C MET A 237 13.22 28.69 14.96
#